data_AF-A0A7V1Z7P5-F1
#
_entry.id   AF-A0A7V1Z7P5-F1
#
_cell.length_a   1.000
_cell.length_b   1.000
_cell.length_c   1.000
_cell.angle_alpha   90.00
_cell.angle_beta   90.00
_cell.angle_gamma   90.00
#
_symmetry.space_group_name_H-M   'P 1'
#
loop_
_entity.id
_entity.type
_entity.pdbx_description
1 polymer ?
#
loop_
_entity_poly.entity_id
_entity_poly.type
_entity_poly.pdbx_seq_one_letter_code
_entity_poly.pdbx_strand_id
1 'polypeptide(L)'
;MCRRNPVLIVAILAASTLGLPAQEEEPIPRRKFDKPQDKPADTKLVPAGTVQGRISKISEDGRTLTLTVTFRVREPNPNPDPRNPQTYFRFVDRQQEIEYILAEDVKVRLPPPAPYQVDEKGKRVFKPFKPDPKSDPDYRLGGVKGEVKDLVTGMMVSLELKRALVPGKPINQAPVYATVVKVLANPPSQ
;
A
#
# COMPACT_ATOMS: atom_id res chain seq x y z
N MET A 1 68.94 29.19 -29.15
CA MET A 1 68.71 27.99 -29.99
C MET A 1 67.34 28.17 -30.65
N CYS A 2 67.22 28.69 -31.89
CA CYS A 2 67.23 27.96 -33.19
C CYS A 2 66.22 26.77 -33.20
N ARG A 3 65.23 26.59 -34.10
CA ARG A 3 64.87 27.15 -35.44
C ARG A 3 63.37 26.80 -35.75
N ARG A 4 62.59 27.74 -36.30
CA ARG A 4 61.90 27.80 -37.63
C ARG A 4 60.93 26.66 -38.05
N ASN A 5 59.61 26.96 -38.07
CA ASN A 5 58.63 27.05 -39.21
C ASN A 5 58.96 26.39 -40.58
N PRO A 6 58.04 26.26 -41.58
CA PRO A 6 56.54 26.43 -41.64
C PRO A 6 55.80 25.48 -42.64
N VAL A 7 54.49 25.74 -42.89
CA VAL A 7 53.80 25.89 -44.21
C VAL A 7 52.49 25.10 -44.38
N LEU A 8 51.47 25.91 -44.71
CA LEU A 8 50.10 25.66 -45.14
C LEU A 8 50.05 25.72 -46.68
N ILE A 9 49.35 24.80 -47.37
CA ILE A 9 48.89 25.00 -48.75
C ILE A 9 47.48 24.41 -48.95
N VAL A 10 46.67 25.22 -49.62
CA VAL A 10 45.25 25.14 -50.03
C VAL A 10 45.15 24.67 -51.49
N ALA A 11 44.10 23.91 -51.87
CA ALA A 11 43.43 23.94 -53.20
C ALA A 11 42.19 23.00 -53.17
N ILE A 12 40.94 23.47 -53.14
CA ILE A 12 40.05 23.86 -54.27
C ILE A 12 39.82 22.71 -55.28
N LEU A 13 38.60 22.18 -55.41
CA LEU A 13 37.73 22.35 -56.60
C LEU A 13 36.43 21.53 -56.52
N ALA A 14 35.34 22.19 -56.89
CA ALA A 14 34.01 21.64 -57.15
C ALA A 14 33.86 21.26 -58.65
N ALA A 15 33.10 20.21 -58.94
CA ALA A 15 32.31 19.97 -60.17
C ALA A 15 31.60 18.60 -60.00
N SER A 16 30.29 18.48 -59.88
CA SER A 16 29.22 18.66 -60.88
C SER A 16 29.05 17.47 -61.85
N THR A 17 27.97 16.71 -61.60
CA THR A 17 26.95 16.22 -62.56
C THR A 17 27.15 15.00 -63.49
N LEU A 18 26.00 14.30 -63.70
CA LEU A 18 25.62 13.32 -64.76
C LEU A 18 26.05 11.86 -64.49
N GLY A 19 25.21 10.80 -64.52
CA GLY A 19 23.80 10.60 -64.84
C GLY A 19 23.56 9.14 -65.30
N LEU A 20 22.62 8.42 -64.64
CA LEU A 20 21.80 7.24 -65.07
C LEU A 20 22.51 5.88 -65.41
N PRO A 21 21.82 4.71 -65.44
CA PRO A 21 20.36 4.42 -65.33
C PRO A 21 19.93 3.21 -64.44
N ALA A 22 18.59 3.12 -64.24
CA ALA A 22 17.72 1.92 -64.23
C ALA A 22 17.89 0.75 -63.23
N GLN A 23 16.87 0.66 -62.34
CA GLN A 23 16.10 -0.51 -61.90
C GLN A 23 16.82 -1.85 -61.63
N GLU A 24 16.85 -2.23 -60.35
CA GLU A 24 16.25 -3.51 -59.91
C GLU A 24 15.76 -3.38 -58.47
N GLU A 25 14.48 -3.72 -58.26
CA GLU A 25 13.73 -3.55 -57.02
C GLU A 25 13.91 -4.81 -56.17
N GLU A 26 14.69 -4.73 -55.10
CA GLU A 26 14.76 -5.79 -54.08
C GLU A 26 14.08 -5.32 -52.77
N PRO A 27 13.34 -6.22 -52.10
CA PRO A 27 12.23 -5.85 -51.24
C PRO A 27 12.71 -5.22 -49.93
N ILE A 28 12.15 -4.05 -49.62
CA ILE A 28 12.27 -3.41 -48.30
C ILE A 28 11.87 -4.44 -47.24
N PRO A 29 12.76 -4.90 -46.34
CA PRO A 29 12.33 -5.66 -45.18
C PRO A 29 11.51 -4.71 -44.32
N ARG A 30 10.19 -4.85 -44.40
CA ARG A 30 9.22 -4.16 -43.54
C ARG A 30 9.67 -4.39 -42.11
N ARG A 31 10.27 -3.36 -41.49
CA ARG A 31 10.52 -3.37 -40.05
C ARG A 31 9.18 -3.61 -39.40
N LYS A 32 9.10 -4.77 -38.74
CA LYS A 32 7.93 -5.21 -37.99
C LYS A 32 7.59 -4.08 -37.04
N PHE A 33 6.33 -3.64 -37.13
CA PHE A 33 5.64 -2.83 -36.14
C PHE A 33 6.22 -3.09 -34.75
N ASP A 34 6.86 -2.07 -34.16
CA ASP A 34 7.17 -2.08 -32.74
C ASP A 34 5.83 -2.29 -32.01
N LYS A 35 5.74 -3.42 -31.30
CA LYS A 35 4.60 -3.75 -30.47
C LYS A 35 4.32 -2.59 -29.51
N PRO A 36 3.06 -2.26 -29.23
CA PRO A 36 2.74 -1.27 -28.21
C PRO A 36 3.42 -1.67 -26.91
N GLN A 37 4.13 -0.71 -26.32
CA GLN A 37 4.78 -0.81 -25.01
C GLN A 37 3.90 -1.60 -24.05
N ASP A 38 4.51 -2.63 -23.45
CA ASP A 38 3.93 -3.45 -22.40
C ASP A 38 3.16 -2.57 -21.42
N LYS A 39 1.87 -2.89 -21.27
CA LYS A 39 1.06 -2.38 -20.16
C LYS A 39 1.87 -2.58 -18.88
N PRO A 40 1.93 -1.61 -17.96
CA PRO A 40 2.55 -1.84 -16.65
C PRO A 40 1.90 -3.09 -16.08
N ALA A 41 2.71 -4.12 -15.82
CA ALA A 41 2.21 -5.42 -15.40
C ALA A 41 1.24 -5.22 -14.23
N ASP A 42 0.00 -5.67 -14.40
CA ASP A 42 -1.05 -5.55 -13.37
C ASP A 42 -0.49 -6.14 -12.08
N THR A 43 -0.26 -5.28 -11.09
CA THR A 43 0.37 -5.68 -9.84
C THR A 43 -0.66 -6.51 -9.08
N LYS A 44 -0.51 -7.84 -9.10
CA LYS A 44 -1.49 -8.74 -8.48
C LYS A 44 -1.39 -8.63 -6.96
N LEU A 45 -2.46 -8.17 -6.32
CA LEU A 45 -2.57 -8.11 -4.87
C LEU A 45 -3.00 -9.48 -4.31
N VAL A 46 -2.21 -10.05 -3.40
CA VAL A 46 -2.55 -11.29 -2.68
C VAL A 46 -2.72 -11.03 -1.19
N PRO A 47 -3.60 -11.76 -0.48
CA PRO A 47 -3.79 -11.58 0.97
C PRO A 47 -2.48 -11.77 1.74
N ALA A 48 -2.20 -10.86 2.66
CA ALA A 48 -0.99 -10.85 3.50
C ALA A 48 -1.27 -10.93 5.00
N GLY A 49 -2.55 -11.10 5.38
CA GLY A 49 -2.99 -11.24 6.76
C GLY A 49 -3.75 -10.02 7.27
N THR A 50 -4.01 -10.02 8.57
CA THR A 50 -4.71 -8.96 9.27
C THR A 50 -3.94 -8.52 10.50
N VAL A 51 -3.90 -7.22 10.76
CA VAL A 51 -3.24 -6.65 11.94
C VAL A 51 -4.23 -5.78 12.69
N GLN A 52 -4.23 -5.91 14.02
CA GLN A 52 -5.01 -5.04 14.90
C GLN A 52 -4.06 -4.19 15.74
N GLY A 53 -4.40 -2.93 15.93
CA GLY A 53 -3.59 -2.00 16.71
C GLY A 53 -4.30 -0.67 16.92
N ARG A 54 -3.66 0.18 17.70
CA ARG A 54 -4.13 1.54 17.95
C ARG A 54 -3.42 2.50 17.00
N ILE A 55 -4.15 3.41 16.37
CA ILE A 55 -3.54 4.46 15.55
C ILE A 55 -2.72 5.36 16.47
N SER A 56 -1.41 5.44 16.23
CA SER A 56 -0.52 6.36 16.94
C SER A 56 -0.26 7.63 16.13
N LYS A 57 -0.14 7.50 14.80
CA LYS A 57 0.07 8.62 13.87
C LYS A 57 -0.61 8.35 12.54
N ILE A 58 -1.04 9.44 11.90
CA ILE A 58 -1.58 9.45 10.54
C ILE A 58 -0.74 10.50 9.79
N SER A 59 -0.19 10.12 8.64
CA SER A 59 0.54 11.08 7.82
C SER A 59 -0.39 12.16 7.27
N GLU A 60 0.12 13.37 7.09
CA GLU A 60 -0.63 14.53 6.58
C GLU A 60 -1.22 14.28 5.19
N ASP A 61 -0.54 13.47 4.38
CA ASP A 61 -1.00 13.07 3.05
C ASP A 61 -2.08 11.95 3.08
N GLY A 62 -2.37 11.40 4.26
CA GLY A 62 -3.31 10.30 4.44
C GLY A 62 -2.89 8.99 3.80
N ARG A 63 -1.61 8.83 3.40
CA ARG A 63 -1.13 7.61 2.72
C ARG A 63 -0.46 6.62 3.64
N THR A 64 0.04 7.06 4.79
CA THR A 64 0.65 6.17 5.78
C THR A 64 -0.06 6.26 7.12
N LEU A 65 -0.10 5.11 7.79
CA LEU A 65 -0.74 4.91 9.08
C LEU A 65 0.25 4.19 10.01
N THR A 66 0.57 4.80 11.14
CA THR A 66 1.37 4.13 12.18
C THR A 66 0.45 3.53 13.23
N LEU A 67 0.63 2.24 13.49
CA LEU A 67 -0.10 1.52 14.54
C LEU A 67 0.83 1.15 15.69
N THR A 68 0.38 1.38 16.91
CA THR A 68 0.88 0.67 18.10
C THR A 68 0.19 -0.68 18.18
N VAL A 69 0.93 -1.74 17.91
CA VAL A 69 0.47 -3.13 18.01
C VAL A 69 0.92 -3.69 19.35
N THR A 70 -0.05 -4.19 20.12
CA THR A 70 0.22 -4.89 21.40
C THR A 70 0.16 -6.39 21.16
N PHE A 71 1.22 -7.11 21.51
CA PHE A 71 1.26 -8.57 21.40
C PHE A 71 1.84 -9.18 22.68
N ARG A 72 1.36 -10.39 22.98
CA ARG A 72 1.67 -11.10 24.21
C ARG A 72 2.78 -12.10 23.97
N VAL A 73 3.93 -11.90 24.62
CA VAL A 73 5.11 -12.76 24.50
C VAL A 73 5.20 -13.66 25.72
N ARG A 74 5.55 -14.92 25.50
CA ARG A 74 5.85 -15.87 26.58
C ARG A 74 7.35 -15.80 26.88
N GLU A 75 7.69 -15.31 28.06
CA GLU A 75 9.08 -15.15 28.51
C GLU A 75 9.36 -16.07 29.71
N PRO A 76 10.60 -16.53 29.91
CA PRO A 76 10.99 -17.22 31.13
C PRO A 76 10.64 -16.38 32.36
N ASN A 77 10.01 -17.01 33.36
CA ASN A 77 9.77 -16.34 34.63
C ASN A 77 11.10 -16.27 35.41
N PRO A 78 11.56 -15.08 35.85
CA PRO A 78 12.79 -14.99 36.64
C PRO A 78 12.73 -15.73 37.98
N ASN A 79 11.53 -15.89 38.55
CA ASN A 79 11.32 -16.56 39.83
C ASN A 79 10.26 -17.68 39.70
N PRO A 80 10.59 -18.81 39.07
CA PRO A 80 9.67 -19.93 38.94
C PRO A 80 9.58 -20.73 40.24
N ASP A 81 8.39 -21.23 40.56
CA ASP A 81 8.22 -22.24 41.60
C ASP A 81 8.62 -23.61 41.02
N PRO A 82 9.69 -24.27 41.50
CA PRO A 82 10.12 -25.56 40.99
C PRO A 82 9.08 -26.67 41.18
N ARG A 83 8.13 -26.52 42.13
CA ARG A 83 7.05 -27.48 42.37
C ARG A 83 5.82 -27.24 41.48
N ASN A 84 5.74 -26.08 40.79
CA ASN A 84 4.64 -25.74 39.91
C ASN A 84 5.12 -25.36 38.49
N PRO A 85 5.11 -26.31 37.54
CA PRO A 85 5.57 -26.10 36.16
C PRO A 85 4.85 -24.98 35.39
N GLN A 86 3.63 -24.60 35.80
CA GLN A 86 2.91 -23.51 35.14
C GLN A 86 3.59 -22.15 35.36
N THR A 87 4.41 -22.03 36.40
CA THR A 87 5.11 -20.79 36.74
C THR A 87 6.41 -20.58 35.97
N TYR A 88 6.85 -21.55 35.16
CA TYR A 88 8.13 -21.46 34.43
C TYR A 88 8.15 -20.34 33.40
N PHE A 89 6.97 -19.95 32.93
CA PHE A 89 6.83 -18.88 31.95
C PHE A 89 5.78 -17.90 32.42
N ARG A 90 6.02 -16.63 32.11
CA ARG A 90 5.03 -15.57 32.25
C ARG A 90 4.71 -14.99 30.89
N PHE A 91 3.51 -14.45 30.77
CA PHE A 91 3.15 -13.67 29.60
C PHE A 91 3.37 -12.20 29.89
N VAL A 92 4.08 -11.52 28.99
CA VAL A 92 4.35 -10.09 29.04
C VAL A 92 3.77 -9.46 27.78
N ASP A 93 3.03 -8.37 27.98
CA ASP A 93 2.54 -7.58 26.85
C ASP A 93 3.65 -6.64 26.38
N ARG A 94 3.96 -6.71 25.08
CA ARG A 94 4.92 -5.85 24.40
C ARG A 94 4.18 -4.98 23.40
N GLN A 95 4.69 -3.77 23.19
CA GLN A 95 4.16 -2.85 22.20
C GLN A 95 5.21 -2.55 21.15
N GLN A 96 4.79 -2.47 19.90
CA GLN A 96 5.63 -2.08 18.78
C GLN A 96 4.88 -1.11 17.89
N GLU A 97 5.55 -0.03 17.48
CA GLU A 97 5.03 0.87 16.45
C GLU A 97 5.44 0.34 15.08
N ILE A 98 4.46 0.20 14.19
CA ILE A 98 4.66 -0.29 12.83
C ILE A 98 3.94 0.67 11.89
N GLU A 99 4.67 1.14 10.88
CA GLU A 99 4.12 1.97 9.81
C GLU A 99 3.58 1.09 8.67
N TYR A 100 2.37 1.41 8.22
CA TYR A 100 1.70 0.76 7.11
C TYR A 100 1.38 1.78 6.02
N ILE A 101 1.52 1.36 4.76
CA ILE A 101 1.14 2.15 3.60
C ILE A 101 -0.29 1.77 3.21
N LEU A 102 -1.17 2.76 3.06
CA LEU A 102 -2.53 2.57 2.58
C LEU A 102 -2.53 2.42 1.06
N ALA A 103 -3.38 1.54 0.54
CA ALA A 103 -3.64 1.46 -0.90
C ALA A 103 -4.40 2.70 -1.39
N GLU A 104 -4.30 3.02 -2.68
CA GLU A 104 -5.03 4.17 -3.28
C GLU A 104 -6.55 4.01 -3.17
N ASP A 105 -7.05 2.77 -3.28
CA ASP A 105 -8.47 2.40 -3.20
C ASP A 105 -8.86 1.88 -1.81
N VAL A 106 -8.20 2.36 -0.76
CA VAL A 106 -8.43 1.89 0.61
C VAL A 106 -9.89 2.07 1.05
N LYS A 107 -10.46 1.01 1.61
CA LYS A 107 -11.84 0.99 2.11
C LYS A 107 -11.85 1.19 3.61
N VAL A 108 -12.32 2.34 4.07
CA VAL A 108 -12.46 2.63 5.50
C VAL A 108 -13.87 2.27 5.99
N ARG A 109 -13.93 1.60 7.14
CA ARG A 109 -15.16 1.10 7.75
C ARG A 109 -15.24 1.55 9.20
N LEU A 110 -16.24 2.36 9.51
CA LEU A 110 -16.53 2.85 10.86
C LEU A 110 -17.43 1.86 11.61
N PRO A 111 -17.41 1.85 12.96
CA PRO A 111 -18.32 1.01 13.72
C PRO A 111 -19.78 1.38 13.41
N PRO A 112 -20.70 0.40 13.36
CA PRO A 112 -22.11 0.70 13.18
C PRO A 112 -22.65 1.53 14.34
N PRO A 113 -23.67 2.38 14.10
CA PRO A 113 -24.31 3.13 15.18
C PRO A 113 -24.87 2.18 16.23
N ALA A 114 -24.83 2.62 17.48
CA ALA A 114 -25.36 1.84 18.59
C ALA A 114 -26.84 1.47 18.31
N PRO A 115 -27.23 0.20 18.51
CA PRO A 115 -28.57 -0.26 18.18
C PRO A 115 -29.65 0.33 19.10
N TYR A 116 -29.26 0.82 20.27
CA TYR A 116 -30.15 1.55 21.17
C TYR A 116 -29.98 3.04 20.94
N GLN A 117 -31.06 3.66 20.48
CA GLN A 117 -31.15 5.11 20.32
C GLN A 117 -32.14 5.66 21.34
N VAL A 118 -31.89 6.84 21.86
CA VAL A 118 -32.84 7.55 22.73
C VAL A 118 -33.77 8.33 21.80
N ASP A 119 -35.06 8.04 21.85
CA ASP A 119 -36.05 8.84 21.13
C ASP A 119 -36.23 10.23 21.78
N GLU A 120 -36.95 11.13 21.13
CA GLU A 120 -37.26 12.48 21.64
C GLU A 120 -38.00 12.46 22.99
N LYS A 121 -38.53 11.29 23.40
CA LYS A 121 -39.24 11.07 24.66
C LYS A 121 -38.36 10.41 25.73
N GLY A 122 -37.05 10.31 25.50
CA GLY A 122 -36.09 9.74 26.44
C GLY A 122 -36.13 8.22 26.55
N LYS A 123 -36.93 7.53 25.73
CA LYS A 123 -37.03 6.05 25.75
C LYS A 123 -35.98 5.45 24.84
N ARG A 124 -35.38 4.34 25.32
CA ARG A 124 -34.46 3.54 24.53
C ARG A 124 -35.26 2.74 23.50
N VAL A 125 -35.08 3.06 22.23
CA VAL A 125 -35.67 2.35 21.10
C VAL A 125 -34.59 1.54 20.41
N PHE A 126 -34.84 0.25 20.21
CA PHE A 126 -33.96 -0.63 19.45
C PHE A 126 -34.19 -0.39 17.95
N LYS A 127 -33.17 0.11 17.26
CA LYS A 127 -33.14 0.30 15.81
C LYS A 127 -31.88 -0.40 15.27
N PRO A 128 -32.02 -1.66 14.79
CA PRO A 128 -30.88 -2.38 14.24
C PRO A 128 -30.40 -1.69 12.96
N PHE A 129 -29.08 -1.48 12.86
CA PHE A 129 -28.49 -0.92 11.65
C PHE A 129 -28.59 -1.95 10.51
N LYS A 130 -29.25 -1.55 9.41
CA LYS A 130 -29.32 -2.33 8.18
C LYS A 130 -28.57 -1.57 7.09
N PRO A 131 -27.41 -2.05 6.63
CA PRO A 131 -26.71 -1.40 5.54
C PRO A 131 -27.50 -1.54 4.24
N ASP A 132 -27.50 -0.49 3.42
CA ASP A 132 -28.13 -0.49 2.11
C ASP A 132 -27.09 -0.83 1.03
N PRO A 133 -27.21 -1.97 0.31
CA PRO A 133 -26.25 -2.37 -0.72
C PRO A 133 -26.11 -1.39 -1.88
N LYS A 134 -27.11 -0.53 -2.13
CA LYS A 134 -27.05 0.44 -3.23
C LYS A 134 -26.14 1.63 -2.90
N SER A 135 -26.16 2.09 -1.65
CA SER A 135 -25.30 3.19 -1.19
C SER A 135 -23.92 2.70 -0.75
N ASP A 136 -23.84 1.44 -0.31
CA ASP A 136 -22.60 0.83 0.19
C ASP A 136 -22.34 -0.54 -0.47
N PRO A 137 -21.58 -0.57 -1.59
CA PRO A 137 -21.32 -1.82 -2.33
C PRO A 137 -20.47 -2.82 -1.54
N ASP A 138 -19.65 -2.38 -0.57
CA ASP A 138 -18.88 -3.29 0.30
C ASP A 138 -19.44 -3.41 1.72
N TYR A 139 -20.77 -3.29 1.87
CA TYR A 139 -21.46 -3.51 3.14
C TYR A 139 -21.11 -4.85 3.83
N ARG A 140 -20.69 -5.86 3.05
CA ARG A 140 -20.26 -7.18 3.55
C ARG A 140 -18.98 -7.12 4.39
N LEU A 141 -18.17 -6.06 4.25
CA LEU A 141 -16.98 -5.87 5.08
C LEU A 141 -17.34 -5.52 6.53
N GLY A 142 -18.61 -5.18 6.80
CA GLY A 142 -19.11 -4.78 8.11
C GLY A 142 -18.87 -3.29 8.39
N GLY A 143 -19.64 -2.75 9.33
CA GLY A 143 -19.58 -1.33 9.68
C GLY A 143 -20.28 -0.41 8.67
N VAL A 144 -20.03 0.88 8.81
CA VAL A 144 -20.53 1.94 7.92
C VAL A 144 -19.36 2.40 7.04
N LYS A 145 -19.63 2.74 5.78
CA LYS A 145 -18.64 3.38 4.92
C LYS A 145 -18.10 4.65 5.57
N GLY A 146 -16.78 4.78 5.66
CA GLY A 146 -16.09 5.99 6.10
C GLY A 146 -14.98 6.39 5.13
N GLU A 147 -14.25 7.43 5.49
CA GLU A 147 -13.10 7.95 4.74
C GLU A 147 -11.83 7.95 5.60
N VAL A 148 -10.66 8.10 4.95
CA VAL A 148 -9.37 8.19 5.67
C VAL A 148 -9.34 9.38 6.62
N LYS A 149 -10.07 10.46 6.30
CA LYS A 149 -10.19 11.66 7.14
C LYS A 149 -10.94 11.41 8.46
N ASP A 150 -11.76 10.37 8.52
CA ASP A 150 -12.49 9.99 9.74
C ASP A 150 -11.60 9.23 10.72
N LEU A 151 -10.41 8.80 10.29
CA LEU A 151 -9.43 8.15 11.15
C LEU A 151 -8.79 9.18 12.06
N VAL A 152 -8.73 8.86 13.34
CA VAL A 152 -8.13 9.72 14.36
C VAL A 152 -7.17 8.90 15.22
N THR A 153 -6.10 9.55 15.68
CA THR A 153 -5.19 8.98 16.66
C THR A 153 -5.94 8.46 17.89
N GLY A 154 -5.52 7.29 18.39
CA GLY A 154 -6.14 6.61 19.52
C GLY A 154 -7.27 5.63 19.16
N MET A 155 -7.79 5.65 17.93
CA MET A 155 -8.74 4.64 17.45
C MET A 155 -8.09 3.26 17.41
N MET A 156 -8.84 2.24 17.81
CA MET A 156 -8.46 0.83 17.59
C MET A 156 -8.96 0.42 16.21
N VAL A 157 -8.05 -0.10 15.38
CA VAL A 157 -8.37 -0.52 14.01
C VAL A 157 -7.89 -1.93 13.71
N SER A 158 -8.55 -2.56 12.74
CA SER A 158 -8.13 -3.80 12.09
C SER A 158 -7.81 -3.49 10.63
N LEU A 159 -6.59 -3.77 10.21
CA LEU A 159 -6.13 -3.64 8.84
C LEU A 159 -6.20 -4.99 8.12
N GLU A 160 -6.77 -5.01 6.92
CA GLU A 160 -6.60 -6.13 5.98
C GLU A 160 -5.47 -5.81 5.00
N LEU A 161 -4.40 -6.58 5.12
CA LEU A 161 -3.17 -6.37 4.37
C LEU A 161 -3.18 -7.21 3.10
N LYS A 162 -2.73 -6.61 1.99
CA LYS A 162 -2.42 -7.32 0.75
C LYS A 162 -1.01 -7.02 0.31
N ARG A 163 -0.36 -8.02 -0.28
CA ARG A 163 0.99 -7.95 -0.80
C ARG A 163 0.94 -7.83 -2.31
N ALA A 164 1.68 -6.88 -2.85
CA ALA A 164 1.78 -6.63 -4.28
C ALA A 164 2.82 -7.56 -4.91
N LEU A 165 2.38 -8.59 -5.62
CA LEU A 165 3.29 -9.48 -6.35
C LEU A 165 3.86 -8.74 -7.56
N VAL A 166 5.15 -8.41 -7.47
CA VAL A 166 5.92 -7.89 -8.60
C VAL A 166 6.62 -9.06 -9.28
N PRO A 167 6.38 -9.31 -10.58
CA PRO A 167 7.04 -10.40 -11.28
C PRO A 167 8.57 -10.25 -11.19
N GLY A 168 9.26 -11.33 -10.86
CA GLY A 168 10.72 -11.35 -10.70
C GLY A 168 11.26 -10.94 -9.33
N LYS A 169 10.43 -10.47 -8.38
CA LYS A 169 10.85 -10.21 -7.00
C LYS A 169 10.40 -11.33 -6.05
N PRO A 170 11.23 -11.72 -5.06
CA PRO A 170 10.81 -12.68 -4.05
C PRO A 170 9.65 -12.10 -3.22
N ILE A 171 8.71 -12.97 -2.87
CA ILE A 171 7.48 -12.61 -2.15
C ILE A 171 7.81 -11.82 -0.88
N ASN A 172 8.84 -12.20 -0.13
CA ASN A 172 9.19 -11.56 1.14
C ASN A 172 9.58 -10.07 1.02
N GLN A 173 10.02 -9.63 -0.17
CA GLN A 173 10.42 -8.25 -0.45
C GLN A 173 9.31 -7.44 -1.15
N ALA A 174 8.19 -8.07 -1.49
CA ALA A 174 7.06 -7.37 -2.09
C ALA A 174 6.43 -6.39 -1.07
N PRO A 175 6.04 -5.18 -1.52
CA PRO A 175 5.42 -4.20 -0.64
C PRO A 175 4.05 -4.69 -0.16
N VAL A 176 3.72 -4.33 1.07
CA VAL A 176 2.46 -4.65 1.72
C VAL A 176 1.65 -3.37 1.86
N TYR A 177 0.41 -3.43 1.41
CA TYR A 177 -0.55 -2.33 1.45
C TYR A 177 -1.74 -2.71 2.32
N ALA A 178 -2.21 -1.76 3.12
CA ALA A 178 -3.49 -1.88 3.79
C ALA A 178 -4.61 -1.51 2.82
N THR A 179 -5.51 -2.47 2.56
CA THR A 179 -6.62 -2.28 1.59
C THR A 179 -7.96 -2.04 2.27
N VAL A 180 -8.12 -2.51 3.50
CA VAL A 180 -9.32 -2.24 4.31
C VAL A 180 -8.86 -1.79 5.69
N VAL A 181 -9.46 -0.72 6.21
CA VAL A 181 -9.27 -0.23 7.57
C VAL A 181 -10.61 -0.30 8.28
N LYS A 182 -10.76 -1.20 9.26
CA LYS A 182 -11.97 -1.30 10.07
C LYS A 182 -11.73 -0.71 11.45
N VAL A 183 -12.45 0.34 11.79
CA VAL A 183 -12.44 0.93 13.14
C VAL A 183 -13.26 0.05 14.07
N LEU A 184 -12.60 -0.50 15.09
CA LEU A 184 -13.18 -1.38 16.08
C LEU A 184 -13.70 -0.61 17.29
N ALA A 185 -12.94 0.42 17.70
CA ALA A 185 -13.32 1.27 18.82
C ALA A 185 -12.78 2.69 18.61
N ASN A 186 -13.59 3.66 19.04
CA ASN A 186 -13.23 5.06 19.09
C ASN A 186 -12.10 5.29 20.11
N PRO A 187 -11.37 6.42 20.01
CA PRO A 187 -10.38 6.75 21.03
C PRO A 187 -11.05 6.79 22.40
N PRO A 188 -10.34 6.37 23.46
CA PRO A 188 -10.86 6.46 24.81
C PRO A 188 -11.14 7.94 25.07
N SER A 189 -12.35 8.26 25.51
CA SER A 189 -12.70 9.61 25.95
C SER A 189 -11.68 10.03 27.03
N GLN A 190 -10.85 11.02 26.71
CA GLN A 190 -10.03 11.71 27.70
C GLN A 190 -10.90 12.67 28.51
#